data_AF-A0A8K0G173-F1
#
_entry.id   AF-A0A8K0G173-F1
#
_cell.length_a   1.000
_cell.length_b   1.000
_cell.length_c   1.000
_cell.angle_alpha   90.00
_cell.angle_beta   90.00
_cell.angle_gamma   90.00
#
_symmetry.space_group_name_H-M   'P 1'
#
loop_
_entity.id
_entity.type
_entity.pdbx_description
1 polymer ?
#
loop_
_entity_poly.entity_id
_entity_poly.type
_entity_poly.pdbx_seq_one_letter_code
_entity_poly.pdbx_strand_id
1 'polypeptide(L)' 'MDVKTYQARDLNKNIVASRKKKAIERLRQELGISVDQPKPGYGSTNSRNTARIFFRDPLLTSAITELNES' A
#
# COMPACT_ATOMS: atom_id res chain seq x y z
N MET A 1 -4.00 4.75 11.33
CA MET A 1 -3.25 5.77 10.56
C MET A 1 -2.59 6.78 11.48
N ASP A 2 -1.27 6.92 11.36
CA ASP A 2 -0.40 7.74 12.22
C ASP A 2 -0.36 9.22 11.84
N VAL A 3 -0.51 9.51 10.54
CA VAL A 3 -0.55 10.87 9.98
C VAL A 3 -1.86 11.01 9.22
N LYS A 4 -2.72 11.95 9.64
CA LYS A 4 -4.03 12.23 9.02
C LYS A 4 -4.04 13.56 8.26
N THR A 5 -2.98 13.84 7.52
CA THR A 5 -2.84 15.04 6.69
C THR A 5 -2.63 14.67 5.23
N TYR A 6 -3.21 15.45 4.31
CA TYR A 6 -3.11 15.16 2.86
C TYR A 6 -1.66 15.13 2.35
N GLN A 7 -0.81 16.05 2.81
CA GLN A 7 0.61 16.08 2.46
C GLN A 7 1.47 15.67 3.64
N ALA A 8 2.37 14.71 3.44
CA ALA A 8 3.42 14.39 4.39
C ALA A 8 4.63 15.30 4.15
N ARG A 9 4.83 16.28 5.04
CA ARG A 9 6.00 17.17 5.05
C ARG A 9 6.94 16.81 6.20
N ASP A 10 8.23 17.03 5.98
CA ASP A 10 9.31 16.87 6.97
C ASP A 10 9.24 15.56 7.77
N LEU A 11 9.04 15.63 9.08
CA LEU A 11 9.00 14.50 10.01
C LEU A 11 7.98 13.42 9.60
N ASN A 12 6.85 13.84 9.02
CA ASN A 12 5.78 12.93 8.59
C ASN A 12 6.21 12.05 7.40
N LYS A 13 7.21 12.45 6.60
CA LYS A 13 7.70 11.64 5.47
C LYS A 13 8.25 10.30 5.94
N ASN A 14 9.02 10.30 7.02
CA ASN A 14 9.64 9.09 7.55
C ASN A 14 8.61 8.12 8.13
N ILE A 15 7.60 8.65 8.83
CA ILE A 15 6.49 7.86 9.37
C ILE A 15 5.72 7.20 8.23
N VAL A 16 5.34 7.98 7.21
CA VAL A 16 4.62 7.46 6.05
C VAL A 16 5.46 6.46 5.27
N ALA A 17 6.76 6.70 5.07
CA ALA A 17 7.66 5.79 4.37
C ALA A 17 7.82 4.44 5.10
N SER A 18 7.98 4.46 6.42
CA SER A 18 8.09 3.24 7.24
C SER A 18 6.81 2.41 7.17
N ARG A 19 5.65 3.06 7.34
CA ARG A 19 4.33 2.40 7.23
C ARG A 19 4.09 1.84 5.83
N LYS A 20 4.40 2.63 4.79
CA LYS A 20 4.31 2.21 3.39
C LYS A 20 5.13 0.95 3.13
N LYS A 21 6.38 0.90 3.62
CA LYS A 21 7.23 -0.28 3.48
C LYS A 21 6.61 -1.52 4.12
N LYS A 22 6.11 -1.40 5.36
CA LYS A 22 5.43 -2.50 6.06
C LYS A 22 4.20 -3.01 5.30
N ALA A 23 3.36 -2.09 4.80
CA ALA A 23 2.18 -2.47 4.02
C ALA A 23 2.56 -3.19 2.73
N ILE A 24 3.55 -2.70 1.98
CA ILE A 24 4.03 -3.35 0.74
C ILE A 24 4.59 -4.76 1.03
N GLU A 25 5.38 -4.91 2.09
CA GLU A 25 5.92 -6.21 2.50
C GLU A 25 4.82 -7.21 2.84
N ARG A 26 3.81 -6.78 3.62
CA ARG A 26 2.66 -7.61 3.97
C ARG A 26 1.80 -7.98 2.76
N LEU A 27 1.50 -7.04 1.87
CA LEU A 27 0.79 -7.33 0.62
C LEU A 27 1.54 -8.34 -0.26
N ARG A 28 2.87 -8.30 -0.25
CA ARG A 28 3.69 -9.29 -0.96
C ARG A 28 3.66 -10.66 -0.29
N GLN A 29 3.75 -10.71 1.04
CA GLN A 29 3.79 -11.96 1.81
C GLN A 29 2.41 -12.65 1.87
N GLU A 30 1.35 -11.89 2.11
CA GLU A 30 0.01 -12.42 2.37
C GLU A 30 -0.81 -12.59 1.07
N LEU A 31 -0.64 -11.69 0.09
CA LEU A 31 -1.42 -11.70 -1.17
C LEU A 31 -0.58 -12.03 -2.42
N GLY A 32 0.75 -12.12 -2.30
CA GLY A 32 1.63 -12.43 -3.44
C GLY A 32 1.73 -11.30 -4.47
N ILE A 33 1.31 -10.08 -4.15
CA ILE A 33 1.32 -8.95 -5.08
C ILE A 33 2.44 -7.96 -4.82
N SER A 34 2.99 -7.41 -5.90
CA SER A 34 3.94 -6.30 -5.84
C SER A 34 3.20 -5.00 -6.10
N VAL A 35 3.19 -4.11 -5.11
CA VAL A 35 2.50 -2.82 -5.16
C VAL A 35 3.52 -1.68 -5.04
N ASP A 36 3.27 -0.63 -5.81
CA ASP A 36 4.01 0.64 -5.74
C ASP A 36 5.53 0.53 -5.94
N GLN A 37 5.93 -0.42 -6.78
CA GLN A 37 7.31 -0.52 -7.25
C GLN A 37 7.52 0.36 -8.48
N PRO A 38 8.54 1.23 -8.50
CA PRO A 38 8.83 2.06 -9.66
C PRO A 38 9.15 1.18 -10.87
N LYS A 39 8.52 1.48 -12.00
CA LYS A 39 8.80 0.84 -13.29
C LYS A 39 9.28 1.91 -14.27
N PRO A 40 10.42 1.75 -14.96
CA PRO A 40 10.85 2.71 -15.96
C PRO A 40 9.75 2.96 -17.00
N GLY A 41 9.42 4.23 -17.23
CA GLY A 41 8.37 4.66 -18.18
C GLY A 41 6.91 4.56 -17.68
N TYR A 42 6.67 3.95 -16.52
CA TYR A 42 5.34 3.77 -15.94
C TYR A 42 5.46 3.97 -14.43
N GLY A 43 5.04 5.10 -13.87
CA GLY A 43 5.35 5.50 -12.48
C GLY A 43 5.11 4.45 -11.39
N SER A 44 4.37 3.36 -11.65
CA SER A 44 4.21 2.21 -10.77
C SER A 44 4.05 0.88 -11.53
N THR A 45 4.34 -0.24 -10.87
CA THR A 45 4.13 -1.62 -11.37
C THR A 45 2.69 -2.10 -11.20
N ASN A 46 1.81 -1.28 -10.61
CA ASN A 46 0.41 -1.63 -10.41
C ASN A 46 -0.28 -1.89 -11.76
N SER A 47 -0.80 -3.10 -11.92
CA SER A 47 -1.52 -3.55 -13.12
C SER A 47 -2.99 -3.85 -12.80
N ARG A 48 -3.81 -4.11 -13.82
CA ARG A 48 -5.20 -4.59 -13.64
C ARG A 48 -5.26 -5.86 -12.79
N ASN A 49 -4.25 -6.74 -12.91
CA ASN A 49 -4.16 -7.95 -12.10
C ASN A 49 -3.89 -7.63 -10.62
N THR A 50 -2.99 -6.68 -10.35
CA THR A 50 -2.70 -6.19 -8.99
C THR A 50 -3.97 -5.67 -8.32
N ALA A 51 -4.77 -4.86 -9.04
CA ALA A 51 -6.04 -4.34 -8.51
C ALA A 51 -7.05 -5.46 -8.24
N ARG A 52 -7.21 -6.43 -9.15
CA ARG A 52 -8.12 -7.57 -8.95
C ARG A 52 -7.78 -8.41 -7.72
N ILE A 53 -6.49 -8.65 -7.47
CA ILE A 53 -6.06 -9.43 -6.30
C ILE A 53 -6.22 -8.60 -5.02
N PHE A 54 -5.92 -7.30 -5.06
CA PHE A 54 -6.13 -6.41 -3.92
C PHE A 54 -7.60 -6.40 -3.47
N PHE A 55 -8.55 -6.23 -4.39
CA PHE A 55 -9.97 -6.21 -4.04
C PHE A 55 -10.62 -7.59 -3.88
N ARG A 56 -9.85 -8.69 -3.98
CA ARG A 56 -10.38 -10.06 -3.84
C ARG A 56 -10.79 -10.37 -2.40
N ASP A 57 -10.05 -9.82 -1.44
CA ASP A 57 -10.29 -10.01 0.00
C ASP A 57 -10.22 -8.64 0.71
N PRO A 58 -11.36 -7.93 0.81
CA PRO A 58 -11.43 -6.63 1.47
C PRO A 58 -11.06 -6.69 2.96
N LEU A 59 -11.38 -7.78 3.64
CA LEU A 59 -11.06 -7.97 5.06
C LEU A 59 -9.55 -8.09 5.28
N LEU A 60 -8.87 -8.89 4.46
CA LEU A 60 -7.42 -9.04 4.55
C LEU A 60 -6.70 -7.73 4.16
N THR A 61 -7.15 -7.07 3.09
CA THR A 61 -6.53 -5.81 2.65
C THR A 61 -6.77 -4.65 3.60
N SER A 62 -7.95 -4.56 4.22
CA SER A 62 -8.25 -3.57 5.25
C SER A 62 -7.36 -3.79 6.49
N ALA A 63 -7.15 -5.04 6.90
CA ALA A 63 -6.24 -5.40 7.99
C ALA A 63 -4.76 -5.12 7.68
N ILE A 64 -4.32 -5.26 6.42
CA ILE A 64 -2.95 -4.95 6.00
C ILE A 64 -2.72 -3.44 5.91
N THR A 65 -3.68 -2.69 5.36
CA THR A 65 -3.57 -1.24 5.14
C THR A 65 -3.98 -0.40 6.35
N GLU A 66 -4.63 -1.04 7.33
CA GLU A 66 -5.35 -0.46 8.46
C GLU A 66 -6.34 0.63 8.01
N LEU A 67 -7.04 0.33 6.91
CA LEU A 67 -8.21 1.08 6.45
C LEU A 67 -9.47 0.41 7.00
N ASN A 68 -10.54 1.17 7.17
CA ASN A 68 -11.84 0.58 7.49
C ASN A 68 -12.43 -0.07 6.23
N GLU A 69 -13.13 -1.19 6.42
CA GLU A 69 -13.75 -1.96 5.33
C GLU A 69 -15.05 -1.32 4.79
N SER A 70 -15.63 -0.36 5.51
CA SER A 70 -16.96 0.23 5.27
C SER A 70 -16.92 1.68 4.79
#